data_AF-A0A962YFY7-F1
#
_entry.id   AF-A0A962YFY7-F1
#
_cell.length_a   1.000
_cell.length_b   1.000
_cell.length_c   1.000
_cell.angle_alpha   90.00
_cell.angle_beta   90.00
_cell.angle_gamma   90.00
#
_symmetry.space_group_name_H-M   'P 1'
#
loop_
_entity.id
_entity.type
_entity.pdbx_description
1 polymer ?
#
loop_
_entity_poly.entity_id
_entity_poly.type
_entity_poly.pdbx_seq_one_letter_code
_entity_poly.pdbx_strand_id
1 'polypeptide(L)'
;LDREDAVLRGFASADGYWRLPVELDQVDAGFIAMLLAFEDRRFYWHPGIDPLALLRACGQWLLHGRIISGASTLTMQTARLLESIPHTL
;
A
#
# COMPACT_ATOMS: atom_id res chain seq x y z
N LEU A 1 2.21 15.15 23.04
CA LEU A 1 2.60 16.36 22.30
C LEU A 1 3.08 17.39 23.31
N ASP A 2 4.04 18.24 22.98
CA ASP A 2 4.42 19.38 23.83
C ASP A 2 3.45 20.57 23.65
N ARG A 3 3.80 21.72 24.21
CA ARG A 3 3.01 22.95 24.09
C ARG A 3 2.99 23.54 22.67
N GLU A 4 3.83 23.03 21.78
CA GLU A 4 3.98 23.46 20.38
C GLU A 4 3.54 22.34 19.41
N ASP A 5 2.78 21.35 19.89
CA ASP A 5 2.33 20.18 19.12
C ASP A 5 3.45 19.28 18.58
N ALA A 6 4.66 19.34 19.14
CA ALA A 6 5.74 18.43 18.79
C ALA A 6 5.60 17.07 19.50
N VAL A 7 5.93 15.98 18.81
CA VAL A 7 5.81 14.60 19.33
C VAL A 7 6.85 14.35 20.42
N LEU A 8 6.42 14.45 21.68
CA LEU A 8 7.28 14.18 22.86
C LEU A 8 7.58 12.69 23.09
N ARG A 9 6.66 11.81 22.71
CA ARG A 9 6.77 10.36 22.86
C ARG A 9 5.70 9.71 21.98
N GLY A 10 6.09 8.79 21.10
CA GLY A 10 5.12 7.92 20.45
C GLY A 10 4.88 6.68 21.30
N PHE A 11 3.69 6.12 21.20
CA PHE A 11 3.38 4.80 21.73
C PHE A 11 3.20 3.89 20.52
N ALA A 12 3.65 2.64 20.63
CA ALA A 12 3.29 1.64 19.64
C ALA A 12 1.77 1.52 19.58
N SER A 13 1.23 1.40 18.37
CA SER A 13 -0.18 1.12 18.14
C SER A 13 -0.54 -0.26 18.74
N ALA A 14 -1.84 -0.57 18.85
CA ALA A 14 -2.31 -1.78 19.53
C ALA A 14 -1.76 -3.10 18.93
N ASP A 15 -1.32 -3.05 17.68
CA ASP A 15 -0.69 -4.11 16.90
C ASP A 15 0.85 -4.04 16.90
N GLY A 16 1.46 -3.20 17.75
CA GLY A 16 2.91 -3.12 17.96
C GLY A 16 3.67 -2.22 16.98
N TYR A 17 3.00 -1.60 16.01
CA TYR A 17 3.65 -0.72 15.03
C TYR A 17 3.72 0.73 15.48
N TRP A 18 4.83 1.40 15.17
CA TRP A 18 4.92 2.85 15.30
C TRP A 18 4.25 3.51 14.09
N ARG A 19 3.25 4.34 14.35
CA ARG A 19 2.54 5.12 13.31
C ARG A 19 2.58 6.59 13.70
N LEU A 20 2.95 7.43 12.74
CA LEU A 20 2.89 8.88 12.86
C LEU A 20 1.80 9.35 11.89
N PRO A 21 0.82 10.16 12.35
CA PRO A 21 -0.16 10.73 11.43
C PRO A 21 0.57 11.66 10.47
N VAL A 22 0.24 11.54 9.18
CA VAL A 22 0.80 12.37 8.11
C VAL A 22 -0.31 12.68 7.11
N GLU A 23 -0.38 13.94 6.71
CA GLU A 23 -1.24 14.39 5.62
C GLU A 23 -0.51 14.27 4.28
N LEU A 24 -1.23 14.16 3.17
CA LEU A 24 -0.60 13.96 1.85
C LEU A 24 0.33 15.11 1.44
N ASP A 25 0.06 16.33 1.89
CA ASP A 25 0.88 17.52 1.62
C ASP A 25 2.18 17.57 2.43
N GLN A 26 2.30 16.73 3.47
CA GLN A 26 3.50 16.57 4.28
C GLN A 26 4.45 15.50 3.71
N VAL A 27 4.01 14.75 2.69
CA VAL A 27 4.80 13.71 2.01
C VAL A 27 5.41 14.27 0.73
N ASP A 28 6.67 13.92 0.47
CA ASP A 28 7.33 14.28 -0.78
C ASP A 28 6.54 13.79 -2.00
N ALA A 29 6.22 14.71 -2.91
CA ALA A 29 5.44 14.39 -4.10
C ALA A 29 6.15 13.39 -5.03
N GLY A 30 7.49 13.39 -5.04
CA GLY A 30 8.30 12.42 -5.77
C GLY A 30 8.15 11.01 -5.21
N PHE A 31 8.11 10.87 -3.88
CA PHE A 31 7.80 9.60 -3.23
C PHE A 31 6.42 9.07 -3.63
N ILE A 32 5.38 9.91 -3.59
CA ILE A 32 4.03 9.52 -4.00
C ILE A 32 4.01 9.09 -5.47
N ALA A 33 4.63 9.86 -6.36
CA ALA A 33 4.69 9.53 -7.78
C ALA A 33 5.43 8.20 -8.04
N MET A 34 6.54 7.97 -7.34
CA MET A 34 7.29 6.71 -7.41
C MET A 34 6.45 5.54 -6.90
N LEU A 35 5.82 5.68 -5.73
CA LEU A 35 4.98 4.64 -5.14
C LEU A 35 3.87 4.22 -6.10
N LEU A 36 3.16 5.19 -6.67
CA LEU A 36 2.13 4.91 -7.68
C LEU A 36 2.74 4.26 -8.92
N ALA A 37 3.86 4.74 -9.44
CA ALA A 37 4.47 4.17 -10.64
C ALA A 37 4.89 2.70 -10.48
N PHE A 38 5.42 2.33 -9.31
CA PHE A 38 5.92 0.99 -9.04
C PHE A 38 4.84 0.01 -8.53
N GLU A 39 3.97 0.44 -7.63
CA GLU A 39 2.97 -0.45 -7.02
C GLU A 39 1.62 -0.42 -7.74
N ASP A 40 1.19 0.75 -8.22
CA ASP A 40 -0.15 0.90 -8.77
C ASP A 40 -0.26 2.00 -9.82
N ARG A 41 0.31 1.74 -11.00
CA ARG A 41 0.46 2.74 -12.07
C ARG A 41 -0.86 3.33 -12.56
N ARG A 42 -1.98 2.62 -12.37
CA ARG A 42 -3.31 3.01 -12.82
C ARG A 42 -4.25 3.32 -11.66
N PHE A 43 -3.73 3.58 -10.47
CA PHE A 43 -4.49 3.84 -9.25
C PHE A 43 -5.70 4.75 -9.46
N TYR A 44 -5.53 5.89 -10.12
CA TYR A 44 -6.60 6.87 -10.34
C TYR A 44 -7.65 6.48 -11.40
N TRP A 45 -7.42 5.41 -12.16
CA TRP A 45 -8.26 4.99 -13.28
C TRP A 45 -9.14 3.79 -12.96
N HIS A 46 -8.89 3.10 -11.85
CA HIS A 46 -9.64 1.89 -11.49
C HIS A 46 -10.32 2.01 -10.12
N PRO A 47 -11.46 1.34 -9.91
CA PRO A 47 -12.22 1.40 -8.65
C PRO A 47 -11.65 0.45 -7.57
N GLY A 48 -10.33 0.42 -7.43
CA GLY A 48 -9.60 -0.44 -6.47
C GLY A 48 -9.17 -1.83 -6.97
N ILE A 49 -9.59 -2.28 -8.15
CA ILE A 49 -9.06 -3.49 -8.81
C ILE A 49 -8.64 -3.11 -10.22
N ASP A 50 -7.45 -3.52 -10.66
CA ASP A 50 -6.94 -3.28 -12.00
C ASP A 50 -7.05 -4.56 -12.88
N PRO A 51 -8.07 -4.68 -13.75
CA PRO A 51 -8.25 -5.87 -14.59
C PRO A 51 -7.10 -6.07 -15.58
N LEU A 52 -6.47 -4.99 -16.04
CA LEU A 52 -5.35 -5.08 -16.98
C LEU A 52 -4.09 -5.59 -16.27
N ALA A 53 -3.84 -5.18 -15.02
CA ALA A 53 -2.75 -5.72 -14.23
C ALA A 53 -2.97 -7.20 -13.93
N LEU A 54 -4.20 -7.59 -13.59
CA LEU A 54 -4.57 -8.98 -13.35
C LEU A 54 -4.36 -9.85 -14.59
N LEU A 55 -4.91 -9.45 -15.73
CA LEU A 55 -4.74 -10.18 -17.00
C LEU A 55 -3.27 -10.32 -17.39
N ARG A 56 -2.47 -9.24 -17.24
CA ARG A 56 -1.03 -9.27 -17.48
C ARG A 56 -0.32 -10.27 -16.56
N ALA A 57 -0.61 -10.22 -15.26
CA ALA A 57 0.00 -11.12 -14.29
C ALA A 57 -0.38 -12.58 -14.53
N CYS A 58 -1.65 -12.86 -14.81
CA CYS A 58 -2.14 -14.20 -15.17
C CYS A 58 -1.47 -14.71 -16.45
N GLY A 59 -1.38 -13.87 -17.49
CA GLY A 59 -0.69 -14.23 -18.74
C GLY A 59 0.79 -14.55 -18.52
N GLN A 60 1.49 -13.73 -17.74
CA GLN A 60 2.89 -13.99 -17.40
C GLN A 60 3.06 -15.28 -16.59
N TRP A 61 2.19 -15.53 -15.62
CA TRP A 61 2.18 -16.76 -14.84
C TRP A 61 1.98 -18.00 -15.72
N LEU A 62 0.99 -17.97 -16.60
CA LEU A 62 0.69 -19.06 -17.52
C LEU A 62 1.87 -19.34 -18.47
N LEU A 63 2.48 -18.29 -19.02
CA LEU A 63 3.58 -18.42 -19.98
C LEU A 63 4.88 -18.93 -19.33
N HIS A 64 5.14 -18.60 -18.07
CA HIS A 64 6.42 -18.92 -17.41
C HIS A 64 6.30 -20.00 -16.35
N GLY A 65 5.09 -20.50 -16.06
CA GLY A 65 4.83 -21.50 -15.03
C GLY A 65 5.11 -21.04 -13.59
N ARG A 66 5.38 -19.74 -13.37
CA ARG A 66 5.68 -19.16 -12.06
C ARG A 66 5.24 -17.71 -11.99
N ILE A 67 4.96 -17.23 -10.79
CA ILE A 67 4.53 -15.84 -10.58
C ILE A 67 5.72 -14.93 -10.87
N ILE A 68 5.57 -14.03 -11.85
CA ILE A 68 6.60 -13.06 -12.25
C ILE A 68 6.23 -11.64 -11.83
N SER A 69 4.93 -11.36 -11.67
CA SER A 69 4.46 -10.04 -11.34
C SER A 69 3.22 -10.07 -10.46
N GLY A 70 3.03 -8.99 -9.72
CA GLY A 70 1.83 -8.74 -8.94
C GLY A 70 0.69 -8.17 -9.77
N ALA A 71 -0.53 -8.39 -9.28
CA ALA A 71 -1.77 -7.76 -9.72
C ALA A 71 -2.48 -6.97 -8.60
N SER A 72 -1.90 -6.95 -7.40
CA SER A 72 -2.46 -6.26 -6.24
C SER A 72 -2.41 -4.74 -6.43
N THR A 73 -3.47 -4.06 -6.05
CA THR A 73 -3.57 -2.60 -6.05
C THR A 73 -3.23 -2.04 -4.67
N LEU A 74 -2.96 -0.73 -4.59
CA LEU A 74 -2.81 -0.06 -3.28
C LEU A 74 -4.10 -0.20 -2.45
N THR A 75 -5.27 -0.12 -3.08
CA THR A 75 -6.56 -0.32 -2.38
C THR A 75 -6.67 -1.70 -1.73
N MET A 76 -6.28 -2.77 -2.43
CA MET A 76 -6.27 -4.12 -1.85
C MET A 76 -5.28 -4.23 -0.68
N GLN A 77 -4.11 -3.62 -0.82
CA GLN A 77 -3.10 -3.61 0.24
C GLN A 77 -3.60 -2.85 1.47
N THR A 78 -4.23 -1.69 1.30
CA THR A 78 -4.87 -0.93 2.37
C THR A 78 -5.99 -1.72 3.03
N ALA A 79 -6.87 -2.36 2.25
CA ALA A 79 -7.93 -3.21 2.79
C ALA A 79 -7.36 -4.34 3.67
N ARG A 80 -6.30 -5.01 3.22
CA ARG A 80 -5.60 -6.05 3.99
C ARG A 80 -4.94 -5.52 5.27
N LEU A 81 -4.49 -4.26 5.29
CA LEU A 81 -3.92 -3.65 6.49
C LEU A 81 -4.98 -3.22 7.50
N LEU A 82 -6.17 -2.86 7.02
CA LEU A 82 -7.33 -2.50 7.85
C LEU A 82 -8.04 -3.72 8.40
N GLU A 83 -8.09 -4.80 7.62
CA GLU A 83 -8.61 -6.08 8.06
C GLU A 83 -7.56 -6.75 8.94
N SER A 84 -7.86 -6.93 10.23
CA SER A 84 -6.98 -7.62 11.18
C SER A 84 -6.97 -9.13 10.91
N ILE A 85 -6.62 -9.55 9.69
CA ILE A 85 -6.52 -10.96 9.34
C ILE A 85 -5.37 -11.52 10.17
N PRO A 86 -5.64 -12.45 11.12
CA PRO A 86 -4.56 -13.05 11.89
C PRO A 86 -3.59 -13.70 10.92
N HIS A 87 -2.29 -13.45 11.10
CA HIS A 87 -1.26 -14.19 10.40
C HIS A 87 -1.35 -15.64 10.88
N THR A 88 -2.14 -16.48 10.21
CA THR A 88 -2.15 -17.91 10.47
C THR A 88 -0.78 -18.46 10.08
N LEU A 89 -0.07 -19.04 11.06
CA LEU A 89 1.11 -19.87 10.83
C LEU A 89 0.71 -21.21 10.22
#